data_AF-A0A2V5QA92-F1
#
_entry.id   AF-A0A2V5QA92-F1
#
_cell.length_a   1.000
_cell.length_b   1.000
_cell.length_c   1.000
_cell.angle_alpha   90.00
_cell.angle_beta   90.00
_cell.angle_gamma   90.00
#
_symmetry.space_group_name_H-M   'P 1'
#
loop_
_entity.id
_entity.type
_entity.pdbx_description
1 polymer ?
#
loop_
_entity_poly.entity_id
_entity_poly.type
_entity_poly.pdbx_seq_one_letter_code
_entity_poly.pdbx_strand_id
1 'polypeptide(L)'
;KSVINQSELPSLTLDDLEQQMRATLIPDILSQRRDTAFRIQSFKPTRISGTARLDQNGVLVFQMPFDAGWHSSVDGRSVPTMKVDAGLLGLVLPTGEHAVQLIYRPPFLYIGALVTLVSFTILSFKLWRCRRIPECLASEKAIASVNDSTGDERRRADHSGIDSYPGDL
;
A
#
# COMPACT_ATOMS: atom_id res chain seq x y z
N LYS A 1 62.97 37.59 -6.47
CA LYS A 1 62.87 37.36 -5.01
C LYS A 1 61.44 37.67 -4.58
N SER A 2 60.60 36.66 -4.41
CA SER A 2 59.38 36.73 -3.58
C SER A 2 58.93 35.30 -3.33
N VAL A 3 59.49 34.72 -2.28
CA VAL A 3 59.15 33.39 -1.76
C VAL A 3 57.76 33.53 -1.14
N ILE A 4 56.78 32.80 -1.67
CA ILE A 4 55.44 32.71 -1.09
C ILE A 4 55.56 31.85 0.18
N ASN A 5 55.34 32.46 1.32
CA ASN A 5 55.49 31.82 2.64
C ASN A 5 54.31 30.87 2.87
N GLN A 6 54.59 29.57 3.00
CA GLN A 6 53.60 28.49 3.06
C GLN A 6 53.33 27.97 4.48
N SER A 7 53.71 28.69 5.53
CA SER A 7 53.61 28.23 6.92
C SER A 7 52.70 29.14 7.74
N GLU A 8 51.44 28.72 7.89
CA GLU A 8 50.60 28.83 9.09
C GLU A 8 49.17 28.37 8.72
N LEU A 9 49.05 27.10 8.34
CA LEU A 9 47.74 26.43 8.41
C LEU A 9 47.51 26.14 9.90
N PRO A 10 46.51 26.75 10.56
CA PRO A 10 46.19 26.41 11.94
C PRO A 10 45.90 24.91 11.99
N SER A 11 46.65 24.18 12.84
CA SER A 11 46.41 22.76 13.06
C SER A 11 45.04 22.63 13.73
N LEU A 12 43.99 22.41 12.92
CA LEU A 12 42.66 22.09 13.40
C LEU A 12 42.76 20.80 14.23
N THR A 13 42.87 20.95 15.54
CA THR A 13 42.78 19.82 16.46
C THR A 13 41.32 19.39 16.55
N LEU A 14 41.11 18.10 16.81
CA LEU A 14 39.75 17.57 17.02
C LEU A 14 39.03 18.31 18.15
N ASP A 15 39.77 18.77 19.17
CA ASP A 15 39.22 19.54 20.28
C ASP A 15 38.69 20.91 19.84
N ASP A 16 39.40 21.61 18.94
CA ASP A 16 38.92 22.88 18.36
C ASP A 16 37.68 22.67 17.48
N LEU A 17 37.65 21.57 16.72
CA LEU A 17 36.47 21.18 15.94
C LEU A 17 35.29 20.79 16.84
N GLU A 18 35.52 20.04 17.92
CA GLU A 18 34.48 19.70 18.90
C GLU A 18 33.96 20.94 19.62
N GLN A 19 34.84 21.86 20.00
CA GLN A 19 34.49 23.11 20.63
C GLN A 19 33.71 24.02 19.68
N GLN A 20 34.13 24.11 18.42
CA GLN A 20 33.43 24.88 17.39
C GLN A 20 32.07 24.25 17.04
N MET A 21 31.97 22.92 16.94
CA MET A 21 30.69 22.23 16.73
C MET A 21 29.75 22.39 17.93
N ARG A 22 30.27 22.32 19.17
CA ARG A 22 29.49 22.50 20.40
C ARG A 22 29.05 23.95 20.59
N ALA A 23 29.91 24.91 20.25
CA ALA A 23 29.61 26.34 20.28
C ALA A 23 28.70 26.77 19.11
N THR A 24 28.68 26.00 18.01
CA THR A 24 27.71 26.15 16.92
C THR A 24 26.38 25.50 17.32
N LEU A 25 25.71 26.11 18.30
CA LEU A 25 24.28 26.47 18.25
C LEU A 25 23.25 25.37 17.93
N ILE A 26 23.52 24.10 18.27
CA ILE A 26 22.46 23.08 18.24
C ILE A 26 21.23 23.51 19.07
N PRO A 27 21.32 24.02 20.32
CA PRO A 27 20.11 24.33 21.10
C PRO A 27 19.26 25.47 20.53
N ASP A 28 19.88 26.56 20.04
CA ASP A 28 19.16 27.74 19.52
C ASP A 28 18.51 27.48 18.15
N ILE A 29 19.18 26.71 17.28
CA ILE A 29 18.59 26.33 15.99
C ILE A 29 17.45 25.32 16.19
N LEU A 30 17.53 24.48 17.23
CA LEU A 30 16.47 23.54 17.58
C LEU A 30 15.24 24.22 18.22
N SER A 31 15.42 25.27 19.02
CA SER A 31 14.30 26.01 19.60
C SER A 31 13.51 26.75 18.51
N GLN A 32 14.20 27.48 17.63
CA GLN A 32 13.56 28.21 16.53
C GLN A 32 12.79 27.27 15.59
N ARG A 33 13.35 26.09 15.25
CA ARG A 33 12.66 25.13 14.38
C ARG A 33 11.49 24.42 15.05
N ARG A 34 11.45 24.29 16.38
CA ARG A 34 10.30 23.69 17.08
C ARG A 34 9.06 24.57 17.02
N ASP A 35 9.23 25.89 17.01
CA ASP A 35 8.10 26.83 16.98
C ASP A 35 7.40 26.87 15.62
N THR A 36 8.16 26.64 14.54
CA THR A 36 7.62 26.52 13.17
C THR A 36 7.25 25.07 12.81
N ALA A 37 7.58 24.09 13.65
CA ALA A 37 7.36 22.69 13.35
C ALA A 37 5.86 22.34 13.32
N PHE A 38 5.48 21.49 12.36
CA PHE A 38 4.12 20.97 12.29
C PHE A 38 3.81 20.11 13.52
N ARG A 39 2.88 20.58 14.36
CA ARG A 39 2.47 19.88 15.57
C ARG A 39 1.34 18.92 15.24
N ILE A 40 1.67 17.64 15.18
CA ILE A 40 0.70 16.57 14.91
C ILE A 40 -0.18 16.39 16.16
N GLN A 41 -1.49 16.59 16.01
CA GLN A 41 -2.47 16.35 17.07
C GLN A 41 -3.06 14.94 16.98
N SER A 42 -3.25 14.43 15.76
CA SER A 42 -3.75 13.08 15.52
C SER A 42 -3.12 12.50 14.27
N PHE A 43 -2.56 11.30 14.41
CA PHE A 43 -2.01 10.53 13.31
C PHE A 43 -2.80 9.23 13.18
N LYS A 44 -3.59 9.14 12.12
CA LYS A 44 -4.21 7.90 11.66
C LYS A 44 -3.74 7.62 10.23
N PRO A 45 -3.69 6.34 9.81
CA PRO A 45 -3.27 6.00 8.46
C PRO A 45 -4.08 6.69 7.36
N THR A 46 -5.36 6.96 7.61
CA THR A 46 -6.28 7.62 6.66
C THR A 46 -6.57 9.07 6.99
N ARG A 47 -6.08 9.57 8.13
CA ARG A 47 -6.35 10.94 8.58
C ARG A 47 -5.18 11.51 9.35
N ILE A 48 -4.64 12.61 8.86
CA ILE A 48 -3.56 13.34 9.51
C ILE A 48 -4.11 14.72 9.87
N SER A 49 -4.03 15.10 11.13
CA SER A 49 -4.45 16.43 11.58
C SER A 49 -3.41 17.04 12.50
N GLY A 50 -3.12 18.30 12.28
CA GLY A 50 -2.18 19.06 13.10
C GLY A 50 -2.24 20.54 12.79
N THR A 51 -1.37 21.28 13.46
CA THR A 51 -1.26 22.73 13.31
C THR A 51 0.12 23.08 12.80
N ALA A 52 0.19 23.96 11.80
CA ALA A 52 1.42 24.54 11.29
C ALA A 52 1.42 26.03 11.61
N ARG A 53 2.57 26.57 12.03
CA ARG A 53 2.79 28.02 12.11
C ARG A 53 3.83 28.41 11.09
N LEU A 54 3.50 29.38 10.23
CA LEU A 54 4.38 29.88 9.18
C LEU A 54 4.60 31.39 9.35
N ASP A 55 5.86 31.81 9.48
CA ASP A 55 6.22 33.23 9.55
C ASP A 55 6.17 33.94 8.19
N GLN A 56 6.09 33.17 7.10
CA GLN A 56 5.97 33.65 5.73
C GLN A 56 5.17 32.66 4.87
N ASN A 57 4.60 33.12 3.76
CA ASN A 57 3.91 32.22 2.82
C ASN A 57 4.84 31.10 2.37
N GLY A 58 4.34 29.86 2.40
CA GLY A 58 5.17 28.69 2.14
C GLY A 58 4.38 27.47 1.71
N VAL A 59 5.11 26.40 1.46
CA VAL A 59 4.55 25.10 1.10
C VAL A 59 4.88 24.12 2.21
N LEU A 60 3.84 23.56 2.83
CA LEU A 60 4.01 22.43 3.74
C LEU A 60 4.17 21.17 2.91
N VAL A 61 5.32 20.51 3.03
CA VAL A 61 5.65 19.27 2.31
C VAL A 61 5.54 18.10 3.27
N PHE A 62 4.80 17.08 2.89
CA PHE A 62 4.71 15.82 3.60
C PHE A 62 5.68 14.82 2.97
N GLN A 63 6.40 14.06 3.81
CA GLN A 63 7.27 12.96 3.36
C GLN A 63 6.48 11.71 2.94
N MET A 64 5.40 11.91 2.19
CA MET A 64 4.54 10.88 1.65
C MET A 64 4.34 11.13 0.15
N PRO A 65 4.22 10.08 -0.67
CA PRO A 65 3.94 10.24 -2.08
C PRO A 65 2.55 10.87 -2.31
N PHE A 66 2.46 11.72 -3.33
CA PHE A 66 1.21 12.31 -3.79
C PHE A 66 0.29 11.24 -4.39
N ASP A 67 -1.00 11.30 -4.05
CA ASP A 67 -2.06 10.43 -4.57
C ASP A 67 -3.36 11.25 -4.75
N ALA A 68 -4.14 10.96 -5.78
CA ALA A 68 -5.42 11.60 -6.08
C ALA A 68 -6.51 11.34 -5.01
N GLY A 69 -6.35 10.32 -4.17
CA GLY A 69 -7.24 10.03 -3.06
C GLY A 69 -7.08 10.98 -1.86
N TRP A 70 -6.00 11.77 -1.79
CA TRP A 70 -5.79 12.71 -0.68
C TRP A 70 -6.60 13.99 -0.84
N HIS A 71 -7.39 14.29 0.19
CA HIS A 71 -8.15 15.53 0.30
C HIS A 71 -7.60 16.34 1.48
N SER A 72 -7.20 17.58 1.21
CA SER A 72 -6.72 18.51 2.24
C SER A 72 -7.73 19.61 2.55
N SER A 73 -7.74 20.01 3.82
CA SER A 73 -8.44 21.18 4.31
C SER A 73 -7.51 22.01 5.20
N VAL A 74 -7.51 23.33 4.99
CA VAL A 74 -6.82 24.32 5.82
C VAL A 74 -7.87 25.20 6.47
N ASP A 75 -7.88 25.25 7.81
CA ASP A 75 -8.85 26.02 8.61
C ASP A 75 -10.32 25.70 8.26
N GLY A 76 -10.58 24.45 7.89
CA GLY A 76 -11.90 23.97 7.50
C GLY A 76 -12.28 24.23 6.03
N ARG A 77 -11.46 24.94 5.25
CA ARG A 77 -11.67 25.13 3.81
C ARG A 77 -10.91 24.09 3.01
N SER A 78 -11.55 23.48 2.02
CA SER A 78 -10.85 22.53 1.14
C SER A 78 -9.86 23.27 0.26
N VAL A 79 -8.61 22.82 0.28
CA VAL A 79 -7.50 23.38 -0.50
C VAL A 79 -6.95 22.27 -1.37
N PRO A 80 -6.64 22.51 -2.65
CA PRO A 80 -6.04 21.49 -3.50
C PRO A 80 -4.64 21.10 -3.01
N THR A 81 -4.36 19.80 -2.98
CA THR A 81 -3.00 19.29 -2.80
C THR A 81 -2.22 19.45 -4.10
N MET A 82 -0.91 19.70 -4.00
CA MET A 82 -0.02 19.76 -5.14
C MET A 82 1.07 18.69 -5.05
N LYS A 83 1.65 18.37 -6.20
CA LYS A 83 2.83 17.52 -6.30
C LYS A 83 4.08 18.40 -6.20
N VAL A 84 4.93 18.14 -5.20
CA VAL A 84 6.19 18.87 -4.96
C VAL A 84 7.39 17.95 -5.18
N ASP A 85 8.51 18.53 -5.61
CA ASP A 85 9.77 17.84 -5.89
C ASP A 85 9.59 16.60 -6.80
N ALA A 86 9.99 15.42 -6.31
CA ALA A 86 9.94 14.14 -7.01
C ALA A 86 8.56 13.45 -6.93
N GLY A 87 7.55 14.09 -6.35
CA GLY A 87 6.22 13.51 -6.19
C GLY A 87 5.71 13.42 -4.77
N LEU A 88 6.21 14.30 -3.91
CA LEU A 88 5.72 14.43 -2.54
C LEU A 88 4.44 15.25 -2.51
N LEU A 89 3.63 15.01 -1.49
CA LEU A 89 2.41 15.77 -1.24
C LEU A 89 2.76 17.13 -0.63
N GLY A 90 2.32 18.20 -1.28
CA GLY A 90 2.48 19.57 -0.78
C GLY A 90 1.16 20.32 -0.65
N LEU A 91 1.15 21.30 0.23
CA LEU A 91 0.02 22.18 0.48
C LEU A 91 0.51 23.63 0.61
N VAL A 92 -0.10 24.56 -0.13
CA VAL A 92 0.19 26.00 0.03
C VAL A 92 -0.46 26.48 1.30
N LEU A 93 0.32 27.10 2.20
CA LEU A 93 -0.20 27.78 3.37
C LEU A 93 0.22 29.25 3.34
N PRO A 94 -0.69 30.19 3.63
CA PRO A 94 -0.31 31.56 3.88
C PRO A 94 0.45 31.69 5.22
N THR A 95 0.96 32.88 5.50
CA THR A 95 1.54 33.19 6.81
C THR A 95 0.47 33.17 7.90
N GLY A 96 0.82 32.64 9.06
CA GLY A 96 -0.07 32.51 10.22
C GLY A 96 -0.06 31.11 10.83
N GLU A 97 -0.97 30.91 11.79
CA GLU A 97 -1.28 29.60 12.34
C GLU A 97 -2.46 28.99 11.59
N HIS A 98 -2.27 27.75 11.13
CA HIS A 98 -3.24 27.04 10.32
C HIS A 98 -3.47 25.63 10.84
N ALA A 99 -4.74 25.25 10.93
CA ALA A 99 -5.17 23.89 11.22
C ALA A 99 -5.26 23.11 9.90
N VAL A 100 -4.35 22.16 9.70
CA VAL A 100 -4.30 21.32 8.50
C VAL A 100 -4.92 19.97 8.79
N GLN A 101 -5.82 19.54 7.92
CA GLN A 101 -6.41 18.21 7.93
C GLN A 101 -6.23 17.54 6.57
N LEU A 102 -5.67 16.34 6.57
CA LEU A 102 -5.53 15.45 5.42
C LEU A 102 -6.43 14.24 5.63
N ILE A 103 -7.26 13.91 4.66
CA ILE A 103 -8.14 12.73 4.68
C ILE A 103 -7.92 11.94 3.39
N TYR A 104 -7.59 10.65 3.51
CA TYR A 104 -7.45 9.75 2.37
C TYR A 104 -8.78 9.07 2.04
N ARG A 105 -9.22 9.19 0.79
CA ARG A 105 -10.42 8.54 0.25
C ARG A 105 -10.03 7.75 -1.01
N PRO A 106 -9.99 6.40 -0.96
CA PRO A 106 -9.59 5.61 -2.11
C PRO A 106 -10.66 5.70 -3.22
N PRO A 107 -10.32 6.16 -4.43
CA PRO A 107 -11.31 6.40 -5.50
C PRO A 107 -11.98 5.11 -6.00
N PHE A 108 -11.31 3.96 -5.91
CA PHE A 108 -11.80 2.68 -6.44
C PHE A 108 -12.54 1.81 -5.42
N LEU A 109 -12.59 2.21 -4.15
CA LEU A 109 -13.24 1.40 -3.10
C LEU A 109 -14.74 1.21 -3.40
N TYR A 110 -15.40 2.27 -3.85
CA TYR A 110 -16.83 2.25 -4.19
C TYR A 110 -17.12 1.42 -5.44
N ILE A 111 -16.25 1.49 -6.45
CA ILE A 111 -16.41 0.72 -7.70
C ILE A 111 -16.20 -0.77 -7.42
N GLY A 112 -15.18 -1.13 -6.64
CA GLY A 112 -14.94 -2.52 -6.24
C GLY A 112 -16.10 -3.10 -5.42
N ALA A 113 -16.67 -2.31 -4.51
CA ALA A 113 -17.86 -2.70 -3.76
C ALA A 113 -19.07 -2.95 -4.68
N LEU A 114 -19.28 -2.10 -5.69
CA LEU A 114 -20.35 -2.26 -6.68
C LEU A 114 -20.15 -3.54 -7.51
N VAL A 115 -18.95 -3.79 -8.01
CA VAL A 115 -18.62 -5.00 -8.80
C VAL A 115 -18.86 -6.26 -7.97
N THR A 116 -18.46 -6.24 -6.70
CA THR A 116 -18.68 -7.36 -5.77
C THR A 116 -20.17 -7.59 -5.55
N LEU A 117 -20.95 -6.53 -5.33
CA LEU A 117 -22.39 -6.61 -5.16
C LEU A 117 -23.08 -7.19 -6.41
N VAL A 118 -22.72 -6.71 -7.60
CA VAL A 118 -23.26 -7.22 -8.87
C VAL A 118 -22.92 -8.70 -9.05
N SER A 119 -21.66 -9.07 -8.84
CA SER A 119 -21.20 -10.46 -8.96
C SER A 119 -21.93 -11.38 -7.98
N PHE A 120 -22.10 -10.94 -6.73
CA PHE A 120 -22.83 -11.67 -5.71
C PHE A 120 -24.32 -11.81 -6.06
N THR A 121 -24.92 -10.77 -6.64
CA THR A 121 -26.33 -10.79 -7.05
C THR A 121 -26.54 -11.78 -8.20
N ILE A 122 -25.65 -11.79 -9.20
CA ILE A 122 -25.68 -12.75 -10.32
C ILE A 122 -25.49 -14.18 -9.81
N LEU A 123 -24.48 -14.39 -8.95
CA LEU A 123 -24.19 -15.70 -8.37
C LEU A 123 -25.38 -16.20 -7.54
N SER A 124 -25.95 -15.35 -6.69
CA SER A 124 -27.13 -15.67 -5.88
C SER A 124 -28.32 -16.00 -6.76
N PHE A 125 -28.58 -15.23 -7.82
CA PHE A 125 -29.65 -15.50 -8.77
C PHE A 125 -29.46 -16.83 -9.50
N LYS A 126 -28.22 -17.14 -9.93
CA LYS A 126 -27.86 -18.42 -10.57
C LYS A 126 -28.04 -19.58 -9.61
N LEU A 127 -27.55 -19.46 -8.37
CA LEU A 127 -27.73 -20.45 -7.31
C LEU A 127 -29.20 -20.63 -6.93
N TRP A 128 -29.99 -19.56 -6.94
CA TRP A 128 -31.43 -19.63 -6.67
C TRP A 128 -32.18 -20.33 -7.80
N ARG A 129 -31.84 -20.04 -9.07
CA ARG A 129 -32.36 -20.80 -10.23
C ARG A 129 -31.90 -22.25 -10.22
N CYS A 130 -30.64 -22.55 -9.91
CA CYS A 130 -30.12 -23.92 -9.82
C CYS A 130 -30.70 -24.69 -8.62
N ARG A 131 -30.97 -24.04 -7.49
CA ARG A 131 -31.70 -24.66 -6.37
C ARG A 131 -33.18 -24.85 -6.68
N ARG A 132 -33.77 -24.01 -7.52
CA ARG A 132 -35.16 -24.17 -7.99
C ARG A 132 -35.32 -25.19 -9.12
N ILE A 133 -34.28 -25.46 -9.90
CA ILE A 133 -34.30 -26.45 -10.99
C ILE A 133 -33.39 -27.62 -10.58
N PRO A 134 -33.94 -28.69 -9.97
CA PRO A 134 -33.17 -29.82 -9.45
C PRO A 134 -32.52 -30.72 -10.53
N GLU A 135 -32.43 -30.30 -11.80
CA GLU A 135 -31.95 -31.16 -12.90
C GLU A 135 -30.43 -31.32 -12.98
N CYS A 136 -29.62 -30.50 -12.27
CA CYS A 136 -28.17 -30.61 -12.37
C CYS A 136 -27.56 -31.76 -11.53
N LEU A 137 -28.27 -32.26 -10.52
CA LEU A 137 -27.86 -33.42 -9.71
C LEU A 137 -28.08 -34.77 -10.43
N ALA A 138 -28.81 -34.77 -11.54
CA ALA A 138 -29.03 -35.96 -12.35
C ALA A 138 -27.80 -36.32 -13.21
N SER A 139 -27.04 -35.32 -13.65
CA SER A 139 -25.84 -35.51 -14.49
C SER A 139 -24.71 -36.24 -13.77
N GLU A 140 -24.55 -36.06 -12.46
CA GLU A 140 -23.50 -36.75 -11.68
C GLU A 140 -23.86 -38.23 -11.46
N LYS A 141 -25.14 -38.53 -11.23
CA LYS A 141 -25.62 -39.91 -11.02
C LYS A 141 -25.55 -40.75 -12.30
N ALA A 142 -25.81 -40.16 -13.47
CA ALA A 142 -25.76 -40.86 -14.76
C ALA A 142 -24.33 -41.29 -15.14
N ILE A 143 -23.31 -40.50 -14.79
CA ILE A 143 -21.91 -40.83 -15.04
C ILE A 143 -21.42 -41.91 -14.07
N ALA A 144 -21.91 -41.91 -12.82
CA ALA A 144 -21.57 -42.93 -11.83
C ALA A 144 -22.11 -44.33 -12.18
N SER A 145 -23.31 -44.46 -12.77
CA SER A 145 -23.89 -45.76 -13.14
C SER A 145 -23.25 -46.41 -14.38
N VAL A 146 -22.64 -45.63 -15.28
CA VAL A 146 -21.92 -46.14 -16.46
C VAL A 146 -20.55 -46.71 -16.09
N ASN A 147 -19.89 -46.15 -15.07
CA ASN A 147 -18.59 -46.64 -14.62
C ASN A 147 -18.68 -47.94 -13.80
N ASP A 148 -19.81 -48.19 -13.14
CA ASP A 148 -20.06 -49.41 -12.35
C ASP A 148 -20.26 -50.65 -13.23
N SER A 149 -20.94 -50.48 -14.37
CA SER A 149 -21.21 -51.57 -15.33
C SER A 149 -19.97 -51.97 -16.16
N THR A 150 -19.03 -51.05 -16.37
CA THR A 150 -17.81 -51.31 -17.17
C THR A 150 -16.69 -51.96 -16.34
N GLY A 151 -16.79 -51.94 -15.00
CA GLY A 151 -15.83 -52.57 -14.08
C GLY A 151 -15.94 -54.10 -13.99
N ASP A 152 -17.11 -54.67 -14.29
CA ASP A 152 -17.38 -56.12 -14.17
C ASP A 152 -16.97 -56.91 -15.43
N GLU A 153 -16.92 -56.28 -16.61
CA GLU A 153 -16.47 -56.95 -17.85
C GLU A 153 -14.95 -57.13 -17.93
N ARG A 154 -14.15 -56.19 -17.39
CA ARG A 154 -12.68 -56.34 -17.34
C ARG A 154 -12.21 -57.46 -16.43
N ARG A 155 -13.01 -57.86 -15.43
CA ARG A 155 -12.64 -58.93 -14.49
C ARG A 155 -12.94 -60.34 -15.03
N ARG A 156 -13.76 -60.48 -16.09
CA ARG A 156 -14.02 -61.77 -16.76
C ARG A 156 -13.03 -62.12 -17.87
N ALA A 157 -12.32 -61.15 -18.45
CA ALA A 157 -11.43 -61.39 -19.58
C ALA A 157 -10.03 -61.93 -19.19
N ASP A 158 -9.69 -62.01 -17.89
CA ASP A 158 -8.35 -62.42 -17.43
C ASP A 158 -8.27 -63.91 -17.02
N HIS A 159 -9.35 -64.69 -17.15
CA HIS A 159 -9.38 -66.08 -16.66
C HIS A 159 -9.41 -67.18 -17.74
N SER A 160 -9.26 -66.83 -19.03
CA SER A 160 -9.16 -67.81 -20.11
C SER A 160 -7.90 -67.57 -20.95
N GLY A 161 -6.77 -68.10 -20.48
CA GLY A 161 -5.51 -68.00 -21.21
C GLY A 161 -4.31 -68.58 -20.48
N ILE A 162 -4.37 -69.84 -20.05
CA ILE A 162 -3.16 -70.63 -19.74
C ILE A 162 -3.24 -71.93 -20.53
N ASP A 163 -2.81 -71.88 -21.79
CA ASP A 163 -2.37 -73.04 -22.57
C ASP A 163 -0.90 -72.78 -22.95
N SER A 164 0.02 -73.62 -22.45
CA SER A 164 1.38 -73.95 -22.93
C SER A 164 2.15 -74.54 -21.73
N TYR A 165 2.67 -75.77 -21.71
CA TYR A 165 3.56 -76.43 -22.69
C TYR A 165 3.50 -77.97 -22.53
N PRO A 166 3.73 -78.75 -23.61
CA PRO A 166 4.14 -80.15 -23.48
C PRO A 166 5.64 -80.21 -23.15
N GLY A 167 5.99 -80.94 -22.09
CA GLY A 167 7.36 -81.29 -21.76
C GLY A 167 7.66 -82.70 -22.26
N ASP A 168 8.76 -82.80 -23.00
CA ASP A 168 9.36 -84.02 -23.55
C ASP A 168 9.86 -85.01 -22.48
N LEU A 169 10.01 -86.28 -22.94
CA LEU A 169 10.67 -87.48 -22.37
C LEU A 169 9.78 -88.51 -21.65
#